data_AF-A0A6I2M9R4-F1
#
_entry.id   AF-A0A6I2M9R4-F1
#
_cell.length_a   1.000
_cell.length_b   1.000
_cell.length_c   1.000
_cell.angle_alpha   90.00
_cell.angle_beta   90.00
_cell.angle_gamma   90.00
#
_symmetry.space_group_name_H-M   'P 1'
#
loop_
_entity.id
_entity.type
_entity.pdbx_description
1 polymer ?
#
loop_
_entity_poly.entity_id
_entity_poly.type
_entity_poly.pdbx_seq_one_letter_code
_entity_poly.pdbx_strand_id
1 'polypeptide(L)'
;MKIKGSKFYYGILAAFILGGLLGTGYLIIEGLKFNSTFSILWVGGGFIFFPIFLYLFLWFLPGLIPGKVLISLVQGENGYLVTKKGNVSFQNIQQINLVRNSLNLVNSIVIETFDRKVYKIPTYDLVDEVDYAVIVDKYIFPHMTSEAKAVWDRKVNLEKLYKEVQYERETGIKG
;
A
#
# COMPACT_ATOMS: atom_id res chain seq x y z
N MET A 1 -15.63 -6.19 -7.64
CA MET A 1 -15.34 -5.61 -6.30
C MET A 1 -14.31 -4.50 -6.42
N LYS A 2 -14.50 -3.39 -5.71
CA LYS A 2 -13.55 -2.27 -5.64
C LYS A 2 -13.14 -2.08 -4.19
N ILE A 3 -11.85 -2.17 -3.91
CA ILE A 3 -11.27 -1.97 -2.57
C ILE A 3 -10.72 -0.55 -2.52
N LYS A 4 -11.15 0.18 -1.50
CA LYS A 4 -10.68 1.51 -1.16
C LYS A 4 -9.81 1.40 0.07
N GLY A 5 -8.83 2.30 0.21
CA GLY A 5 -8.06 2.42 1.45
C GLY A 5 -8.96 2.77 2.63
N SER A 6 -8.50 2.45 3.84
CA SER A 6 -9.21 2.78 5.07
C SER A 6 -9.11 4.28 5.38
N LYS A 7 -10.26 4.90 5.68
CA LYS A 7 -10.37 6.34 6.00
C LYS A 7 -9.45 6.76 7.15
N PHE A 8 -9.23 5.87 8.11
CA PHE A 8 -8.35 6.12 9.24
C PHE A 8 -6.88 6.27 8.80
N TYR A 9 -6.41 5.35 7.95
CA TYR A 9 -5.06 5.42 7.39
C TYR A 9 -4.86 6.62 6.46
N TYR A 10 -5.88 7.05 5.70
CA TYR A 10 -5.83 8.33 4.98
C TYR A 10 -5.56 9.50 5.93
N GLY A 11 -6.23 9.53 7.09
CA GLY A 11 -6.05 10.56 8.10
C GLY A 11 -4.63 10.57 8.67
N ILE A 12 -4.10 9.40 9.04
CA ILE A 12 -2.73 9.26 9.55
C ILE A 12 -1.71 9.68 8.50
N LEU A 13 -1.83 9.17 7.27
CA LEU A 13 -0.92 9.47 6.18
C LEU A 13 -0.92 10.98 5.85
N ALA A 14 -2.11 11.58 5.76
CA ALA A 14 -2.26 13.01 5.52
C ALA A 14 -1.64 13.82 6.67
N ALA A 15 -1.92 13.47 7.92
CA ALA A 15 -1.36 14.17 9.09
C ALA A 15 0.18 14.08 9.11
N PHE A 16 0.75 12.90 8.84
CA PHE A 16 2.19 12.72 8.81
C PHE A 16 2.87 13.53 7.70
N ILE A 17 2.37 13.42 6.46
CA ILE A 17 3.00 14.06 5.29
C ILE A 17 2.72 15.56 5.27
N LEU A 18 1.46 15.98 5.37
CA LEU A 18 1.10 17.40 5.35
C LEU A 18 1.56 18.10 6.61
N GLY A 19 1.40 17.46 7.77
CA GLY A 19 1.88 18.01 9.04
C GLY A 19 3.41 18.15 9.06
N GLY A 20 4.13 17.16 8.55
CA GLY A 20 5.58 17.24 8.38
C GLY A 20 6.01 18.35 7.42
N LEU A 21 5.35 18.48 6.27
CA LEU A 21 5.65 19.52 5.28
C LEU A 21 5.36 20.94 5.83
N LEU A 22 4.18 21.13 6.44
CA LEU A 22 3.78 22.41 7.03
C LEU A 22 4.64 22.75 8.26
N GLY A 23 4.91 21.77 9.12
CA GLY A 23 5.74 21.95 10.31
C GLY A 23 7.18 22.31 9.95
N THR A 24 7.78 21.64 8.98
CA THR A 24 9.14 21.97 8.53
C THR A 24 9.20 23.31 7.80
N GLY A 25 8.18 23.66 7.02
CA GLY A 25 8.06 24.99 6.43
C GLY A 25 7.94 26.08 7.51
N TYR A 26 7.15 25.84 8.56
CA TYR A 26 7.02 26.74 9.70
C TYR A 26 8.35 26.93 10.43
N LEU A 27 9.13 25.85 10.65
CA LEU A 27 10.47 25.94 11.25
C LEU A 27 11.42 26.84 10.44
N ILE A 28 11.38 26.75 9.11
CA ILE A 28 12.18 27.63 8.24
C ILE A 28 11.72 29.09 8.43
N ILE A 29 10.42 29.35 8.34
CA ILE A 29 9.86 30.71 8.44
C ILE A 29 10.19 31.35 9.80
N GLU A 30 9.96 30.64 10.91
CA GLU A 30 10.28 31.15 12.25
C GLU A 30 11.78 31.25 12.51
N GLY A 31 12.55 30.28 12.02
CA GLY A 31 13.99 30.29 12.11
C GLY A 31 14.61 31.52 11.44
N LEU A 32 14.13 31.89 10.25
CA LEU A 32 14.60 33.05 9.49
C LEU A 32 14.24 34.40 10.13
N LYS A 33 13.32 34.45 11.11
CA LYS A 33 13.03 35.67 11.86
C LYS A 33 14.09 35.99 12.92
N PHE A 34 14.95 35.03 13.29
CA PHE A 34 15.99 35.20 14.33
C PHE A 34 15.47 35.70 15.69
N ASN A 35 14.21 35.43 16.02
CA ASN A 35 13.57 35.87 17.27
C ASN A 35 13.83 34.92 18.45
N SER A 36 14.48 33.77 18.23
CA SER A 36 14.71 32.74 19.22
C SER A 36 16.19 32.36 19.27
N THR A 37 16.70 32.03 20.46
CA THR A 37 18.05 31.45 20.61
C THR A 37 18.21 30.16 19.80
N PHE A 38 17.11 29.48 19.49
CA PHE A 38 17.08 28.24 18.72
C PHE A 38 16.90 28.46 17.20
N SER A 39 16.88 29.70 16.71
CA SER A 39 16.59 29.99 15.30
C SER A 39 17.49 29.25 14.31
N ILE A 40 18.78 29.10 14.58
CA ILE A 40 19.71 28.34 13.72
C ILE A 40 19.31 26.85 13.66
N LEU A 41 18.92 26.27 14.79
CA LEU A 41 18.46 24.87 14.85
C LEU A 41 17.14 24.69 14.10
N TRP A 42 16.23 25.66 14.18
CA TRP A 42 14.96 25.63 13.45
C TRP A 42 15.17 25.71 11.94
N VAL A 43 16.02 26.64 11.48
CA VAL A 43 16.42 26.74 10.06
C VAL A 43 17.07 25.44 9.60
N GLY A 44 18.05 24.93 10.34
CA GLY A 44 18.77 23.70 9.98
C GLY A 44 17.84 22.49 9.90
N GLY A 45 17.01 22.25 10.92
CA GLY A 45 16.03 21.17 10.91
C GLY A 45 15.02 21.32 9.79
N GLY A 46 14.49 22.54 9.60
CA GLY A 46 13.58 22.86 8.51
C GLY A 46 14.16 22.53 7.13
N PHE A 47 15.36 23.03 6.81
CA PHE A 47 16.00 22.78 5.51
C PHE A 47 16.39 21.31 5.27
N ILE A 48 16.70 20.54 6.32
CA ILE A 48 17.00 19.11 6.17
C ILE A 48 15.71 18.32 5.92
N PHE A 49 14.66 18.56 6.70
CA PHE A 49 13.45 17.73 6.64
C PHE A 49 12.43 18.18 5.59
N PHE A 50 12.35 19.48 5.27
CA PHE A 50 11.43 20.00 4.25
C PHE A 50 11.57 19.31 2.89
N PRO A 51 12.78 19.15 2.28
CA PRO A 51 12.90 18.45 1.00
C PRO A 51 12.48 16.97 1.10
N ILE A 52 12.69 16.33 2.25
CA ILE A 52 12.25 14.93 2.48
C ILE A 52 10.73 14.86 2.48
N PHE A 53 10.05 15.70 3.26
CA PHE A 53 8.58 15.73 3.30
C PHE A 53 7.97 16.18 1.98
N LEU A 54 8.60 17.11 1.27
CA LEU A 54 8.17 17.53 -0.06
C LEU A 54 8.26 16.38 -1.06
N TYR A 55 9.39 15.64 -1.06
CA TYR A 55 9.57 14.46 -1.90
C TYR A 55 8.51 13.39 -1.62
N LEU A 56 8.27 13.06 -0.34
CA LEU A 56 7.23 12.12 0.06
C LEU A 56 5.84 12.63 -0.34
N PHE A 57 5.54 13.90 -0.11
CA PHE A 57 4.26 14.50 -0.50
C PHE A 57 3.97 14.31 -1.98
N LEU A 58 4.95 14.53 -2.87
CA LEU A 58 4.77 14.36 -4.31
C LEU A 58 4.47 12.91 -4.70
N TRP A 59 5.13 11.93 -4.07
CA TRP A 59 4.91 10.51 -4.36
C TRP A 59 3.59 9.97 -3.80
N PHE A 60 3.18 10.45 -2.63
CA PHE A 60 1.96 10.03 -1.96
C PHE A 60 0.73 10.87 -2.34
N LEU A 61 0.91 11.99 -3.07
CA LEU A 61 -0.18 12.87 -3.52
C LEU A 61 -1.36 12.10 -4.14
N PRO A 62 -1.14 11.12 -5.05
CA PRO A 62 -2.26 10.38 -5.63
C PRO A 62 -3.00 9.54 -4.59
N GLY A 63 -2.35 9.12 -3.50
CA GLY A 63 -2.93 8.41 -2.37
C GLY A 63 -3.63 9.34 -1.38
N LEU A 64 -3.41 10.65 -1.41
CA LEU A 64 -4.12 11.57 -0.50
C LEU A 64 -5.53 11.92 -0.98
N ILE A 65 -5.95 11.46 -2.16
CA ILE A 65 -7.29 11.69 -2.73
C ILE A 65 -8.28 10.72 -2.06
N PRO A 66 -9.20 11.19 -1.19
CA PRO A 66 -10.12 10.30 -0.48
C PRO A 66 -11.04 9.54 -1.43
N GLY A 67 -11.30 8.27 -1.10
CA GLY A 67 -12.24 7.45 -1.87
C GLY A 67 -11.68 6.87 -3.17
N LYS A 68 -10.39 7.08 -3.45
CA LYS A 68 -9.69 6.43 -4.56
C LYS A 68 -9.78 4.91 -4.45
N VAL A 69 -10.10 4.28 -5.58
CA VAL A 69 -10.07 2.83 -5.72
C VAL A 69 -8.61 2.42 -5.88
N LEU A 70 -8.11 1.63 -4.93
CA LEU A 70 -6.72 1.18 -4.92
C LEU A 70 -6.59 -0.14 -5.67
N ILE A 71 -7.50 -1.06 -5.40
CA ILE A 71 -7.54 -2.38 -6.04
C ILE A 71 -8.93 -2.58 -6.61
N SER A 72 -8.99 -3.03 -7.86
CA SER A 72 -10.24 -3.39 -8.51
C SER A 72 -10.09 -4.80 -9.05
N LEU A 73 -11.06 -5.65 -8.75
CA LEU A 73 -11.04 -7.04 -9.19
C LEU A 73 -12.43 -7.54 -9.56
N VAL A 74 -12.49 -8.50 -10.47
CA VAL A 74 -13.71 -9.26 -10.80
C VAL A 74 -13.55 -10.64 -10.19
N GLN A 75 -14.54 -11.07 -9.40
CA GLN A 75 -14.52 -12.36 -8.69
C GLN A 75 -15.05 -13.48 -9.60
N GLY A 76 -14.77 -14.72 -9.21
CA GLY A 76 -15.24 -15.93 -9.90
C GLY A 76 -14.11 -16.68 -10.60
N GLU A 77 -14.46 -17.80 -11.23
CA GLU A 77 -13.53 -18.74 -11.86
C GLU A 77 -12.70 -18.11 -12.99
N ASN A 78 -13.31 -17.17 -13.74
CA ASN A 78 -12.65 -16.34 -14.74
C ASN A 78 -12.28 -14.94 -14.20
N GLY A 79 -12.07 -14.85 -12.89
CA GLY A 79 -11.77 -13.61 -12.20
C GLY A 79 -10.41 -13.00 -12.59
N TYR A 80 -10.30 -11.69 -12.43
CA TYR A 80 -9.10 -10.95 -12.79
C TYR A 80 -8.93 -9.68 -11.96
N LEU A 81 -7.67 -9.26 -11.80
CA LEU A 81 -7.30 -7.95 -11.29
C LEU A 81 -7.34 -6.92 -12.43
N VAL A 82 -7.96 -5.76 -12.19
CA VAL A 82 -7.98 -4.63 -13.11
C VAL A 82 -6.78 -3.74 -12.80
N THR A 83 -5.89 -3.58 -13.78
CA THR A 83 -4.74 -2.67 -13.66
C THR A 83 -4.77 -1.62 -14.78
N LYS A 84 -4.02 -0.53 -14.61
CA LYS A 84 -3.85 0.48 -15.68
C LYS A 84 -3.20 -0.09 -16.95
N LYS A 85 -2.44 -1.18 -16.83
CA LYS A 85 -1.70 -1.83 -17.93
C LYS A 85 -2.45 -3.03 -18.52
N GLY A 86 -3.71 -3.23 -18.13
CA GLY A 86 -4.54 -4.35 -18.57
C GLY A 86 -5.01 -5.25 -17.42
N ASN A 87 -5.87 -6.20 -17.75
CA ASN A 87 -6.44 -7.13 -16.78
C ASN A 87 -5.50 -8.32 -16.59
N VAL A 88 -5.39 -8.80 -15.35
CA VAL A 88 -4.56 -9.95 -14.98
C VAL A 88 -5.47 -11.05 -14.46
N SER A 89 -5.67 -12.11 -15.25
CA SER A 89 -6.42 -13.30 -14.83
C SER A 89 -5.80 -13.92 -13.59
N PHE A 90 -6.63 -14.35 -12.63
CA PHE A 90 -6.17 -15.06 -11.43
C PHE A 90 -5.40 -16.33 -11.76
N GLN A 91 -5.75 -17.01 -12.86
CA GLN A 91 -5.07 -18.21 -13.34
C GLN A 91 -3.72 -17.91 -14.00
N ASN A 92 -3.46 -16.67 -14.43
CA ASN A 92 -2.17 -16.28 -15.00
C ASN A 92 -1.20 -15.73 -13.94
N ILE A 93 -1.63 -15.57 -12.69
CA ILE A 93 -0.76 -15.11 -11.59
C ILE A 93 0.19 -16.23 -11.23
N GLN A 94 1.50 -15.97 -11.32
CA GLN A 94 2.55 -16.85 -10.80
C GLN A 94 2.85 -16.51 -9.34
N GLN A 95 2.97 -15.21 -9.04
CA GLN A 95 3.09 -14.73 -7.66
C GLN A 95 2.56 -13.31 -7.50
N ILE A 96 2.11 -13.01 -6.28
CA ILE A 96 1.63 -11.69 -5.88
C ILE A 96 2.29 -11.33 -4.54
N ASN A 97 2.80 -10.10 -4.44
CA ASN A 97 3.50 -9.62 -3.25
C ASN A 97 3.16 -8.15 -2.97
N LEU A 98 3.08 -7.77 -1.70
CA LEU A 98 3.12 -6.36 -1.29
C LEU A 98 4.58 -5.96 -1.10
N VAL A 99 5.07 -5.02 -1.92
CA VAL A 99 6.48 -4.62 -1.94
C VAL A 99 6.60 -3.12 -1.71
N ARG A 100 7.46 -2.73 -0.76
CA ARG A 100 7.86 -1.35 -0.53
C ARG A 100 8.95 -0.95 -1.52
N ASN A 101 8.77 0.18 -2.18
CA ASN A 101 9.84 0.80 -2.95
C ASN A 101 10.86 1.44 -1.98
N SER A 102 12.14 1.09 -2.08
CA SER A 102 13.18 1.59 -1.18
C SER A 102 13.51 3.08 -1.34
N LEU A 103 13.20 3.68 -2.50
CA LEU A 103 13.50 5.07 -2.79
C LEU A 103 12.36 6.00 -2.39
N ASN A 104 11.14 5.70 -2.81
CA ASN A 104 9.98 6.56 -2.54
C ASN A 104 9.05 6.06 -1.43
N LEU A 105 9.37 4.92 -0.81
CA LEU A 105 8.65 4.29 0.30
C LEU A 105 7.22 3.84 -0.01
N VAL A 106 6.71 4.08 -1.22
CA VAL A 106 5.36 3.71 -1.62
C VAL A 106 5.24 2.19 -1.70
N ASN A 107 4.34 1.62 -0.89
CA ASN A 107 3.92 0.23 -1.04
C ASN A 107 3.16 0.03 -2.35
N SER A 108 3.44 -1.09 -3.02
CA SER A 108 2.79 -1.51 -4.25
C SER A 108 2.51 -3.00 -4.23
N ILE A 109 1.34 -3.40 -4.72
CA ILE A 109 1.08 -4.80 -5.05
C ILE A 109 1.77 -5.10 -6.38
N VAL A 110 2.71 -6.04 -6.35
CA VAL A 110 3.47 -6.52 -7.50
C VAL A 110 2.93 -7.90 -7.87
N ILE A 111 2.51 -8.04 -9.11
CA ILE A 111 1.96 -9.28 -9.65
C ILE A 111 2.87 -9.72 -10.79
N GLU A 112 3.43 -10.91 -10.65
CA GLU A 112 4.21 -11.56 -11.69
C GLU A 112 3.37 -12.70 -12.27
N THR A 113 3.37 -12.79 -13.59
CA THR A 113 2.53 -13.74 -14.32
C THR A 113 3.35 -14.82 -15.00
N PHE A 114 2.71 -15.95 -15.34
CA PHE A 114 3.39 -17.05 -16.04
C PHE A 114 3.92 -16.65 -17.42
N ASP A 115 3.32 -15.65 -18.07
CA ASP A 115 3.83 -15.03 -19.29
C ASP A 115 4.93 -13.98 -19.06
N ARG A 116 5.57 -13.99 -17.88
CA ARG A 116 6.70 -13.13 -17.46
C ARG A 116 6.42 -11.62 -17.49
N LYS A 117 5.15 -11.23 -17.39
CA LYS A 117 4.78 -9.82 -17.24
C LYS A 117 4.73 -9.44 -15.77
N VAL A 118 5.06 -8.17 -15.51
CA VAL A 118 5.03 -7.60 -14.16
C VAL A 118 4.07 -6.42 -14.12
N TYR A 119 3.05 -6.55 -13.27
CA TYR A 119 2.07 -5.51 -13.01
C TYR A 119 2.32 -4.92 -11.62
N LYS A 120 2.23 -3.60 -11.51
CA LYS A 120 2.41 -2.88 -10.24
C LYS A 120 1.21 -2.00 -9.98
N ILE A 121 0.59 -2.17 -8.82
CA ILE A 121 -0.55 -1.38 -8.34
C ILE A 121 -0.09 -0.63 -7.08
N PRO A 122 0.19 0.67 -7.17
CA PRO A 122 0.58 1.46 -6.00
C PRO A 122 -0.58 1.53 -4.99
N THR A 123 -0.32 1.15 -3.74
CA THR A 123 -1.28 1.22 -2.63
C THR A 123 -1.06 2.44 -1.74
N TYR A 124 0.05 3.16 -1.90
CA TYR A 124 0.35 4.41 -1.17
C TYR A 124 0.27 4.26 0.36
N ASP A 125 0.62 3.08 0.88
CA ASP A 125 0.52 2.72 2.30
C ASP A 125 -0.91 2.76 2.88
N LEU A 126 -1.93 2.76 2.02
CA LEU A 126 -3.34 2.75 2.43
C LEU A 126 -3.96 1.34 2.49
N VAL A 127 -3.16 0.34 2.12
CA VAL A 127 -3.45 -1.09 2.29
C VAL A 127 -2.27 -1.65 3.06
N ASP A 128 -2.53 -2.10 4.28
CA ASP A 128 -1.50 -2.74 5.11
C ASP A 128 -1.33 -4.21 4.71
N GLU A 129 -0.37 -4.87 5.37
CA GLU A 129 -0.03 -6.27 5.09
C GLU A 129 -1.20 -7.23 5.38
N VAL A 130 -1.98 -6.97 6.42
CA VAL A 130 -3.09 -7.84 6.86
C VAL A 130 -4.27 -7.70 5.91
N ASP A 131 -4.67 -6.46 5.59
CA ASP A 131 -5.70 -6.17 4.58
C ASP A 131 -5.32 -6.79 3.24
N TYR A 132 -4.07 -6.57 2.80
CA TYR A 132 -3.53 -7.17 1.58
C TYR A 132 -3.68 -8.71 1.60
N ALA A 133 -3.23 -9.35 2.67
CA ALA A 133 -3.25 -10.79 2.77
C ALA A 133 -4.68 -11.34 2.77
N VAL A 134 -5.61 -10.74 3.51
CA VAL A 134 -7.03 -11.11 3.48
C VAL A 134 -7.62 -10.94 2.07
N ILE A 135 -7.30 -9.86 1.37
CA ILE A 135 -7.79 -9.63 0.01
C ILE A 135 -7.32 -10.74 -0.94
N VAL A 136 -6.03 -11.07 -0.91
CA VAL A 136 -5.47 -12.11 -1.76
C VAL A 136 -6.05 -13.47 -1.38
N ASP A 137 -6.06 -13.81 -0.10
CA ASP A 137 -6.48 -15.12 0.40
C ASP A 137 -7.97 -15.39 0.17
N LYS A 138 -8.81 -14.38 0.37
CA LYS A 138 -10.27 -14.52 0.23
C LYS A 138 -10.74 -14.49 -1.21
N TYR A 139 -10.16 -13.64 -2.05
CA TYR A 139 -10.75 -13.33 -3.37
C TYR A 139 -9.93 -13.78 -4.57
N ILE A 140 -8.63 -14.03 -4.40
CA ILE A 140 -7.73 -14.37 -5.50
C ILE A 140 -7.26 -15.83 -5.37
N PHE A 141 -6.78 -16.21 -4.19
CA PHE A 141 -6.26 -17.54 -3.90
C PHE A 141 -7.18 -18.69 -4.34
N PRO A 142 -8.51 -18.68 -4.10
CA PRO A 142 -9.38 -19.79 -4.49
C PRO A 142 -9.31 -20.12 -6.00
N HIS A 143 -9.05 -19.12 -6.83
CA HIS A 143 -9.05 -19.19 -8.29
C HIS A 143 -7.65 -19.19 -8.92
N MET A 144 -6.58 -19.22 -8.10
CA MET A 144 -5.21 -19.39 -8.57
C MET A 144 -4.94 -20.83 -9.03
N THR A 145 -3.90 -21.01 -9.86
CA THR A 145 -3.37 -22.34 -10.19
C THR A 145 -2.77 -23.02 -8.96
N SER A 146 -2.68 -24.35 -8.97
CA SER A 146 -2.08 -25.11 -7.86
C SER A 146 -0.66 -24.66 -7.53
N GLU A 147 0.12 -24.28 -8.54
CA GLU A 147 1.50 -23.81 -8.36
C GLU A 147 1.54 -22.43 -7.68
N ALA A 148 0.68 -21.50 -8.10
CA ALA A 148 0.57 -20.19 -7.47
C ALA A 148 -0.01 -20.27 -6.04
N LYS A 149 -0.97 -21.18 -5.79
CA LYS A 149 -1.47 -21.50 -4.45
C LYS A 149 -0.35 -21.95 -3.52
N ALA A 150 0.48 -22.89 -3.98
CA ALA A 150 1.63 -23.36 -3.21
C ALA A 150 2.65 -22.23 -2.93
N VAL A 151 2.85 -21.29 -3.87
CA VAL A 151 3.69 -20.11 -3.65
C VAL A 151 3.10 -19.18 -2.59
N TRP A 152 1.79 -18.95 -2.64
CA TRP A 152 1.08 -18.12 -1.66
C TRP A 152 1.10 -18.72 -0.25
N ASP A 153 0.85 -20.02 -0.13
CA ASP A 153 0.82 -20.73 1.15
C ASP A 153 2.16 -20.69 1.89
N ARG A 154 3.29 -20.60 1.17
CA ARG A 154 4.62 -20.42 1.79
C ARG A 154 4.82 -19.03 2.40
N LYS A 155 3.98 -18.04 2.05
CA LYS A 155 4.16 -16.63 2.40
C LYS A 155 3.12 -16.14 3.41
N VAL A 156 1.88 -16.61 3.28
CA VAL A 156 0.76 -16.15 4.11
C VAL A 156 0.88 -16.68 5.54
N ASN A 157 0.64 -15.81 6.52
CA ASN A 157 0.57 -16.19 7.93
C ASN A 157 -0.89 -16.20 8.40
N LEU A 158 -1.57 -17.33 8.25
CA LEU A 158 -2.99 -17.49 8.60
C LEU A 158 -3.26 -17.25 10.10
N GLU A 159 -2.31 -17.60 10.97
CA GLU A 159 -2.43 -17.36 12.42
C GLU A 159 -2.47 -15.85 12.73
N LYS A 160 -1.61 -15.06 12.06
CA LYS A 160 -1.63 -13.59 12.17
C LYS A 160 -2.97 -13.02 11.71
N LEU A 161 -3.50 -13.49 10.57
CA LEU A 161 -4.80 -13.04 10.06
C LEU A 161 -5.94 -13.35 11.02
N TYR A 162 -5.91 -14.52 11.66
CA TYR A 162 -6.89 -14.86 12.70
C TYR A 162 -6.75 -13.95 13.92
N LYS A 163 -5.54 -13.76 14.46
CA LYS A 163 -5.33 -12.94 15.65
C LYS A 163 -5.71 -11.48 15.47
N GLU A 164 -5.38 -10.88 14.33
CA GLU A 164 -5.59 -9.44 14.11
C GLU A 164 -6.99 -9.09 13.60
N VAL A 165 -7.57 -9.94 12.74
CA VAL A 165 -8.84 -9.62 12.06
C VAL A 165 -9.84 -10.78 12.06
N GLN A 166 -9.60 -11.85 12.83
CA GLN A 166 -10.48 -13.02 12.94
C GLN A 166 -10.79 -13.66 11.57
N TYR A 167 -9.84 -13.55 10.64
CA TYR A 167 -9.99 -14.15 9.32
C TYR A 167 -9.57 -15.62 9.37
N GLU A 168 -10.49 -16.48 8.94
CA GLU A 168 -10.24 -17.88 8.66
C GLU A 168 -10.42 -18.15 7.17
N ARG A 169 -9.46 -18.87 6.58
CA ARG A 169 -9.57 -19.28 5.18
C ARG A 169 -10.68 -20.31 5.04
N GLU A 170 -11.61 -20.05 4.13
CA GLU A 170 -12.61 -21.04 3.74
C GLU A 170 -11.91 -22.19 2.99
N THR A 171 -11.71 -23.33 3.67
CA THR A 171 -11.01 -24.49 3.11
C THR A 171 -11.87 -25.35 2.18
N GLY A 172 -13.17 -25.03 2.05
CA GLY A 172 -14.11 -25.79 1.22
C GLY A 172 -14.38 -27.23 1.70
N ILE A 173 -13.78 -27.67 2.81
CA ILE A 173 -14.12 -28.94 3.46
C ILE A 173 -15.40 -28.71 4.25
N LYS A 174 -16.53 -28.93 3.59
CA LYS A 174 -17.77 -29.24 4.31
C LYS A 174 -17.57 -30.63 4.91
N GLY A 175 -17.54 -30.70 6.24
CA GLY A 175 -17.68 -31.97 6.96
C GLY A 175 -19.00 -32.66 6.65
#